data_AF-A0ABD4S947-F1
#
_entry.id   AF-A0ABD4S947-F1
#
_cell.length_a   1.000
_cell.length_b   1.000
_cell.length_c   1.000
_cell.angle_alpha   90.00
_cell.angle_beta   90.00
_cell.angle_gamma   90.00
#
_symmetry.space_group_name_H-M   'P 1'
#
loop_
_entity.id
_entity.type
_entity.pdbx_description
1 polymer ?
#
loop_
_entity_poly.entity_id
_entity_poly.type
_entity_poly.pdbx_seq_one_letter_code
_entity_poly.pdbx_strand_id
1 'polypeptide(L)'
;MSDKLKIMVLSGVREQGKNMFAVQVNDEIFVLDAGLKYPDSSLFGIDVVIPDMEFFKQYGDQVAGIFLTHGHADSIGALPYILRDWDIPVFGSKLTIELAKIDVELAKIDVQRENKRRNNQLFNVIDADTEIDFKNASVSFFHTTHSVPDSLGIVIHAPQGQIVYTGDFKFDPSARPAYRTDMTRLAEIAKNGVLALLPDSSNAEAVLPNASENEVGNYITNVFRNAKGRIIVAGKASNLNRVQQVFNAAAATSRRVLLTGRDVAKIVHTAMKMGYLEVPDGLLMKAKELKDVPDEKTVILETGRMGEPLQSLQKMANNRHRTITIHEGDLVFIATTPSHAVETTVAITSDMVYRAGGTVIELGRNMHTSGHATGRDLQTLIDLLKPRILVPVIGDYRLLEAVKDLAVETGMDPDDVYITQNGDCLEYDTKRGQFFRGDAVPGEDTMIDGSGVGDVGNIVLRDREVLSDDGIFIAVVTIDRKKKKIVSEPQVTSRGFVYIKANQKLMNDSIQVIKDAIQANFEHKKFDWTELKQDMRSSLGKFLYKQTNRRPVVLPVVMEVNQNRHRAMQKKAEDAAEGNKEKPVKKPVKKNNRKKQTRPANKSAKGKKPVNKNKKDSKADDKR
;
A
#
# COMPACT_ATOMS: atom_id res chain seq x y z
N MET A 1 -26.46 -23.95 -21.39
CA MET A 1 -25.45 -22.90 -21.18
C MET A 1 -24.17 -23.58 -20.75
N SER A 2 -22.99 -23.04 -21.03
CA SER A 2 -21.74 -23.63 -20.50
C SER A 2 -21.71 -23.31 -19.01
N ASP A 3 -21.84 -24.32 -18.16
CA ASP A 3 -21.68 -24.19 -16.71
C ASP A 3 -20.22 -23.86 -16.41
N LYS A 4 -19.88 -22.57 -16.35
CA LYS A 4 -18.51 -22.10 -16.16
C LYS A 4 -18.27 -21.87 -14.68
N LEU A 5 -17.26 -22.54 -14.12
CA LEU A 5 -16.73 -22.23 -12.80
C LEU A 5 -15.23 -21.97 -12.93
N LYS A 6 -14.77 -20.81 -12.46
CA LYS A 6 -13.36 -20.44 -12.44
C LYS A 6 -12.93 -19.90 -11.08
N ILE A 7 -11.70 -20.22 -10.66
CA ILE A 7 -11.01 -19.59 -9.54
C ILE A 7 -9.86 -18.77 -10.15
N MET A 8 -9.89 -17.47 -9.96
CA MET A 8 -8.95 -16.51 -10.52
C MET A 8 -8.06 -15.95 -9.40
N VAL A 9 -6.75 -16.09 -9.56
CA VAL A 9 -5.76 -15.60 -8.61
C VAL A 9 -5.27 -14.25 -9.10
N LEU A 10 -5.84 -13.15 -8.57
CA LEU A 10 -5.54 -11.81 -9.09
C LEU A 10 -4.29 -11.22 -8.40
N SER A 11 -4.15 -11.43 -7.10
CA SER A 11 -2.94 -11.10 -6.33
C SER A 11 -2.92 -11.80 -4.95
N GLY A 12 -1.82 -11.67 -4.20
CA GLY A 12 -1.69 -12.26 -2.86
C GLY A 12 -1.14 -13.69 -2.84
N VAL A 13 -0.52 -14.15 -3.94
CA VAL A 13 0.15 -15.45 -4.02
C VAL A 13 1.61 -15.27 -4.45
N ARG A 14 2.52 -15.97 -3.78
CA ARG A 14 3.98 -15.76 -3.87
C ARG A 14 4.41 -14.39 -3.39
N GLU A 15 3.59 -13.79 -2.53
CA GLU A 15 3.82 -12.51 -1.88
C GLU A 15 3.00 -12.39 -0.60
N GLN A 16 3.30 -11.35 0.18
CA GLN A 16 2.57 -10.98 1.39
C GLN A 16 1.84 -9.65 1.18
N GLY A 17 0.53 -9.67 1.38
CA GLY A 17 -0.38 -8.54 1.18
C GLY A 17 -0.96 -8.46 -0.22
N LYS A 18 -1.73 -7.39 -0.49
CA LYS A 18 -2.44 -7.18 -1.77
C LYS A 18 -3.47 -8.28 -2.07
N ASN A 19 -4.09 -8.88 -1.05
CA ASN A 19 -4.96 -10.04 -1.23
C ASN A 19 -6.16 -9.68 -2.12
N MET A 20 -6.31 -10.39 -3.24
CA MET A 20 -7.45 -10.25 -4.15
C MET A 20 -7.61 -11.52 -4.98
N PHE A 21 -8.73 -12.21 -4.80
CA PHE A 21 -9.07 -13.42 -5.54
C PHE A 21 -10.45 -13.24 -6.17
N ALA A 22 -10.81 -14.09 -7.12
CA ALA A 22 -12.18 -14.08 -7.62
C ALA A 22 -12.67 -15.49 -7.97
N VAL A 23 -13.96 -15.70 -7.81
CA VAL A 23 -14.65 -16.90 -8.29
C VAL A 23 -15.67 -16.46 -9.33
N GLN A 24 -15.57 -17.02 -10.53
CA GLN A 24 -16.57 -16.82 -11.58
C GLN A 24 -17.54 -17.99 -11.59
N VAL A 25 -18.83 -17.71 -11.48
CA VAL A 25 -19.91 -18.68 -11.69
C VAL A 25 -20.77 -18.17 -12.84
N ASN A 26 -20.69 -18.85 -13.98
CA ASN A 26 -21.32 -18.45 -15.23
C ASN A 26 -20.95 -17.01 -15.65
N ASP A 27 -21.90 -16.09 -15.64
CA ASP A 27 -21.74 -14.69 -16.02
C ASP A 27 -21.48 -13.74 -14.84
N GLU A 28 -21.41 -14.26 -13.61
CA GLU A 28 -21.16 -13.47 -12.39
C GLU A 28 -19.77 -13.75 -11.80
N ILE A 29 -19.10 -12.69 -11.35
CA ILE A 29 -17.80 -12.75 -10.69
C ILE A 29 -17.92 -12.23 -9.26
N PHE A 30 -17.44 -13.01 -8.31
CA PHE A 30 -17.40 -12.70 -6.89
C PHE A 30 -15.96 -12.43 -6.49
N VAL A 31 -15.62 -11.19 -6.16
CA VAL A 31 -14.27 -10.80 -5.78
C VAL A 31 -14.11 -10.96 -4.26
N LEU A 32 -13.03 -11.59 -3.84
CA LEU A 32 -12.68 -11.90 -2.45
C LEU A 32 -11.52 -11.00 -2.05
N ASP A 33 -11.77 -10.09 -1.11
CA ASP A 33 -10.88 -9.00 -0.69
C ASP A 33 -10.45 -8.06 -1.82
N ALA A 34 -9.85 -6.92 -1.45
CA ALA A 34 -9.32 -5.89 -2.32
C ALA A 34 -8.17 -5.17 -1.62
N GLY A 35 -7.09 -5.90 -1.38
CA GLY A 35 -5.94 -5.46 -0.58
C GLY A 35 -4.93 -4.55 -1.26
N LEU A 36 -4.12 -3.85 -0.47
CA LEU A 36 -2.86 -3.26 -0.90
C LEU A 36 -1.66 -3.93 -0.22
N LYS A 37 -0.47 -3.66 -0.74
CA LYS A 37 0.82 -4.05 -0.14
C LYS A 37 1.67 -2.81 0.11
N TYR A 38 2.28 -2.75 1.29
CA TYR A 38 3.30 -1.76 1.55
C TYR A 38 4.63 -2.25 0.96
N PRO A 39 5.32 -1.42 0.16
CA PRO A 39 6.57 -1.81 -0.47
C PRO A 39 7.66 -2.09 0.57
N ASP A 40 8.56 -3.00 0.23
CA ASP A 40 9.82 -3.18 0.96
C ASP A 40 10.83 -2.09 0.58
N SER A 41 12.08 -2.21 1.08
CA SER A 41 13.14 -1.24 0.81
C SER A 41 13.63 -1.21 -0.65
N SER A 42 13.21 -2.15 -1.50
CA SER A 42 13.66 -2.24 -2.91
C SER A 42 12.84 -1.35 -3.85
N LEU A 43 11.57 -1.10 -3.54
CA LEU A 43 10.66 -0.29 -4.36
C LEU A 43 10.80 1.20 -4.03
N PHE A 44 11.90 1.79 -4.50
CA PHE A 44 12.26 3.18 -4.19
C PHE A 44 11.16 4.18 -4.53
N GLY A 45 10.69 4.91 -3.51
CA GLY A 45 9.73 6.01 -3.65
C GLY A 45 8.31 5.56 -4.04
N ILE A 46 8.00 4.27 -3.89
CA ILE A 46 6.62 3.80 -3.97
C ILE A 46 5.99 3.92 -2.57
N ASP A 47 4.75 4.38 -2.50
CA ASP A 47 4.00 4.48 -1.25
C ASP A 47 3.24 3.17 -0.96
N VAL A 48 2.54 2.64 -1.98
CA VAL A 48 1.77 1.39 -1.91
C VAL A 48 1.75 0.69 -3.27
N VAL A 49 1.58 -0.63 -3.27
CA VAL A 49 1.35 -1.46 -4.45
C VAL A 49 -0.06 -2.04 -4.36
N ILE A 50 -0.83 -2.00 -5.45
CA ILE A 50 -2.20 -2.52 -5.54
C ILE A 50 -2.33 -3.55 -6.69
N PRO A 51 -3.42 -4.34 -6.71
CA PRO A 51 -3.65 -5.33 -7.76
C PRO A 51 -3.80 -4.70 -9.15
N ASP A 52 -3.71 -5.52 -10.19
CA ASP A 52 -3.87 -5.07 -11.56
C ASP A 52 -5.29 -4.56 -11.83
N MET A 53 -5.41 -3.26 -12.10
CA MET A 53 -6.69 -2.63 -12.41
C MET A 53 -7.21 -2.99 -13.81
N GLU A 54 -6.38 -3.60 -14.66
CA GLU A 54 -6.80 -4.13 -15.98
C GLU A 54 -7.88 -5.22 -15.84
N PHE A 55 -7.86 -5.98 -14.74
CA PHE A 55 -8.94 -6.94 -14.43
C PHE A 55 -10.32 -6.27 -14.45
N PHE A 56 -10.48 -5.14 -13.75
CA PHE A 56 -11.77 -4.45 -13.69
C PHE A 56 -12.11 -3.76 -15.01
N LYS A 57 -11.14 -3.37 -15.84
CA LYS A 57 -11.44 -2.88 -17.21
C LYS A 57 -12.05 -3.97 -18.09
N GLN A 58 -11.60 -5.22 -17.94
CA GLN A 58 -12.07 -6.35 -18.74
C GLN A 58 -13.35 -6.97 -18.17
N TYR A 59 -13.44 -7.08 -16.84
CA TYR A 59 -14.47 -7.88 -16.15
C TYR A 59 -15.40 -7.06 -15.23
N GLY A 60 -15.18 -5.76 -15.04
CA GLY A 60 -15.87 -4.96 -14.03
C GLY A 60 -17.39 -4.98 -14.11
N ASP A 61 -17.97 -5.08 -15.31
CA ASP A 61 -19.43 -5.17 -15.49
C ASP A 61 -20.01 -6.55 -15.06
N GLN A 62 -19.20 -7.61 -15.06
CA GLN A 62 -19.56 -8.96 -14.61
C GLN A 62 -19.39 -9.14 -13.09
N VAL A 63 -18.72 -8.21 -12.41
CA VAL A 63 -18.51 -8.29 -10.96
C VAL A 63 -19.85 -8.09 -10.25
N ALA A 64 -20.29 -9.12 -9.54
CA ALA A 64 -21.51 -9.12 -8.75
C ALA A 64 -21.32 -8.33 -7.44
N GLY A 65 -20.14 -8.48 -6.81
CA GLY A 65 -19.75 -7.74 -5.62
C GLY A 65 -18.31 -8.05 -5.18
N ILE A 66 -17.79 -7.19 -4.31
CA ILE A 66 -16.52 -7.39 -3.59
C ILE A 66 -16.86 -7.76 -2.15
N PHE A 67 -16.35 -8.89 -1.67
CA PHE A 67 -16.61 -9.43 -0.34
C PHE A 67 -15.34 -9.36 0.49
N LEU A 68 -15.40 -8.59 1.57
CA LEU A 68 -14.26 -8.31 2.45
C LEU A 68 -14.29 -9.22 3.66
N THR A 69 -13.19 -9.93 3.90
CA THR A 69 -13.01 -10.82 5.04
C THR A 69 -12.80 -10.04 6.33
N HIS A 70 -11.98 -8.98 6.29
CA HIS A 70 -11.66 -8.17 7.45
C HIS A 70 -11.08 -6.80 7.08
N GLY A 71 -10.93 -5.92 8.07
CA GLY A 71 -10.58 -4.51 7.87
C GLY A 71 -9.09 -4.16 7.86
N HIS A 72 -8.17 -5.07 7.52
CA HIS A 72 -6.76 -4.71 7.34
C HIS A 72 -6.48 -4.19 5.93
N ALA A 73 -5.44 -3.37 5.80
CA ALA A 73 -5.09 -2.69 4.54
C ALA A 73 -4.79 -3.67 3.39
N ASP A 74 -4.25 -4.84 3.69
CA ASP A 74 -4.04 -5.95 2.77
C ASP A 74 -5.30 -6.72 2.38
N SER A 75 -6.46 -6.34 2.91
CA SER A 75 -7.78 -6.83 2.48
C SER A 75 -8.71 -5.73 1.96
N ILE A 76 -8.53 -4.45 2.37
CA ILE A 76 -9.43 -3.34 1.97
C ILE A 76 -8.73 -2.21 1.20
N GLY A 77 -7.40 -2.18 1.20
CA GLY A 77 -6.63 -0.98 0.84
C GLY A 77 -6.64 -0.61 -0.64
N ALA A 78 -7.00 -1.52 -1.55
CA ALA A 78 -7.17 -1.22 -2.97
C ALA A 78 -8.57 -0.68 -3.32
N LEU A 79 -9.56 -0.80 -2.42
CA LEU A 79 -10.93 -0.31 -2.65
C LEU A 79 -11.00 1.14 -3.13
N PRO A 80 -10.26 2.12 -2.56
CA PRO A 80 -10.35 3.50 -3.00
C PRO A 80 -10.00 3.68 -4.49
N TYR A 81 -9.10 2.85 -5.01
CA TYR A 81 -8.66 2.89 -6.41
C TYR A 81 -9.64 2.19 -7.34
N ILE A 82 -10.22 1.07 -6.90
CA ILE A 82 -11.24 0.33 -7.65
C ILE A 82 -12.53 1.18 -7.72
N LEU A 83 -13.03 1.66 -6.59
CA LEU A 83 -14.30 2.38 -6.50
C LEU A 83 -14.25 3.80 -7.11
N ARG A 84 -13.06 4.27 -7.49
CA ARG A 84 -12.90 5.51 -8.28
C ARG A 84 -13.51 5.34 -9.67
N ASP A 85 -13.23 4.21 -10.32
CA ASP A 85 -13.52 3.98 -11.73
C ASP A 85 -14.69 3.00 -11.94
N TRP A 86 -14.95 2.11 -10.97
CA TRP A 86 -16.00 1.09 -11.03
C TRP A 86 -17.02 1.18 -9.91
N ASP A 87 -18.29 1.00 -10.28
CA ASP A 87 -19.43 1.13 -9.38
C ASP A 87 -19.94 -0.25 -8.92
N ILE A 88 -19.17 -0.88 -8.02
CA ILE A 88 -19.36 -2.27 -7.59
C ILE A 88 -19.78 -2.31 -6.11
N PRO A 89 -20.82 -3.07 -5.73
CA PRO A 89 -21.21 -3.18 -4.33
C PRO A 89 -20.15 -3.92 -3.52
N VAL A 90 -19.90 -3.42 -2.32
CA VAL A 90 -18.93 -3.94 -1.35
C VAL A 90 -19.69 -4.50 -0.16
N PHE A 91 -19.33 -5.71 0.25
CA PHE A 91 -19.92 -6.43 1.38
C PHE A 91 -18.83 -6.71 2.40
N GLY A 92 -19.12 -6.51 3.68
CA GLY A 92 -18.20 -6.81 4.76
C GLY A 92 -18.86 -6.65 6.12
N SER A 93 -18.18 -7.13 7.17
CA SER A 93 -18.68 -6.96 8.53
C SER A 93 -18.78 -5.48 8.92
N LYS A 94 -19.58 -5.19 9.95
CA LYS A 94 -19.87 -3.82 10.38
C LYS A 94 -18.59 -3.01 10.61
N LEU A 95 -17.61 -3.57 11.32
CA LEU A 95 -16.31 -2.93 11.53
C LEU A 95 -15.55 -2.78 10.21
N THR A 96 -15.48 -3.84 9.41
CA THR A 96 -14.75 -3.86 8.13
C THR A 96 -15.24 -2.78 7.17
N ILE A 97 -16.55 -2.60 7.04
CA ILE A 97 -17.16 -1.54 6.21
C ILE A 97 -16.81 -0.14 6.72
N GLU A 98 -16.82 0.08 8.04
CA GLU A 98 -16.43 1.39 8.59
C GLU A 98 -14.93 1.67 8.39
N LEU A 99 -14.07 0.66 8.50
CA LEU A 99 -12.65 0.78 8.20
C LEU A 99 -12.40 1.04 6.70
N ALA A 100 -13.13 0.36 5.81
CA ALA A 100 -13.08 0.61 4.37
C ALA A 100 -13.48 2.06 4.02
N LYS A 101 -14.51 2.61 4.67
CA LYS A 101 -14.89 4.02 4.50
C LYS A 101 -13.79 4.98 4.98
N ILE A 102 -13.14 4.67 6.10
CA ILE A 102 -11.99 5.46 6.59
C ILE A 102 -10.84 5.41 5.60
N ASP A 103 -10.50 4.24 5.06
CA ASP A 103 -9.43 4.09 4.07
C ASP A 103 -9.72 4.88 2.78
N VAL A 104 -10.97 4.86 2.30
CA VAL A 104 -11.43 5.72 1.20
C VAL A 104 -11.28 7.20 1.52
N GLU A 105 -11.68 7.64 2.72
CA GLU A 105 -11.51 9.04 3.16
C GLU A 105 -10.03 9.44 3.21
N LEU A 106 -9.17 8.56 3.74
CA LEU A 106 -7.74 8.80 3.91
C LEU A 106 -6.97 8.80 2.59
N ALA A 107 -7.38 7.99 1.62
CA ALA A 107 -6.80 7.99 0.28
C ALA A 107 -7.03 9.31 -0.46
N LYS A 108 -8.01 10.14 -0.03
CA LYS A 108 -8.40 11.41 -0.68
C LYS A 108 -8.74 11.23 -2.15
N ILE A 109 -9.29 10.07 -2.49
CA ILE A 109 -9.78 9.75 -3.83
C ILE A 109 -11.28 10.05 -3.84
N ASP A 110 -11.73 10.79 -4.85
CA ASP A 110 -13.15 11.07 -5.05
C ASP A 110 -13.88 9.79 -5.48
N VAL A 111 -14.25 8.97 -4.50
CA VAL A 111 -15.10 7.78 -4.70
C VAL A 111 -16.55 8.22 -4.83
N GLN A 112 -17.28 7.61 -5.78
CA GLN A 112 -18.71 7.85 -5.91
C GLN A 112 -19.42 7.36 -4.65
N ARG A 113 -20.14 8.23 -3.94
CA ARG A 113 -20.73 7.91 -2.62
C ARG A 113 -21.96 7.01 -2.67
N GLU A 114 -22.55 6.82 -3.84
CA GLU A 114 -23.75 6.01 -4.07
C GLU A 114 -23.56 5.18 -5.34
N ASN A 115 -24.12 3.97 -5.36
CA ASN A 115 -24.07 3.12 -6.55
C ASN A 115 -25.08 3.60 -7.59
N LYS A 116 -24.64 4.55 -8.43
CA LYS A 116 -25.47 5.22 -9.45
C LYS A 116 -25.91 4.26 -10.55
N ARG A 117 -25.13 3.21 -10.85
CA ARG A 117 -25.45 2.26 -11.91
C ARG A 117 -26.50 1.23 -11.48
N ARG A 118 -26.49 0.79 -10.22
CA ARG A 118 -27.35 -0.30 -9.73
C ARG A 118 -28.43 0.14 -8.73
N ASN A 119 -28.55 1.43 -8.43
CA ASN A 119 -29.55 2.00 -7.52
C ASN A 119 -29.57 1.32 -6.12
N ASN A 120 -28.40 0.86 -5.68
CA ASN A 120 -28.19 0.13 -4.43
C ASN A 120 -27.21 0.86 -3.51
N GLN A 121 -27.10 0.41 -2.26
CA GLN A 121 -26.07 0.89 -1.34
C GLN A 121 -24.70 0.38 -1.80
N LEU A 122 -23.71 1.28 -1.86
CA LEU A 122 -22.35 0.92 -2.25
C LEU A 122 -21.71 0.00 -1.20
N PHE A 123 -21.87 0.32 0.07
CA PHE A 123 -21.35 -0.45 1.20
C PHE A 123 -22.49 -1.16 1.92
N ASN A 124 -22.41 -2.49 1.99
CA ASN A 124 -23.42 -3.37 2.54
C ASN A 124 -22.84 -4.10 3.75
N VAL A 125 -23.48 -3.96 4.90
CA VAL A 125 -23.05 -4.63 6.13
C VAL A 125 -23.63 -6.04 6.16
N ILE A 126 -22.78 -7.02 6.43
CA ILE A 126 -23.10 -8.43 6.58
C ILE A 126 -22.56 -8.97 7.92
N ASP A 127 -22.99 -10.16 8.31
CA ASP A 127 -22.46 -10.93 9.44
C ASP A 127 -22.29 -12.42 9.07
N ALA A 128 -21.87 -13.25 10.02
CA ALA A 128 -21.65 -14.67 9.82
C ALA A 128 -22.94 -15.46 9.49
N ASP A 129 -24.10 -14.95 9.88
CA ASP A 129 -25.41 -15.59 9.65
C ASP A 129 -26.04 -15.15 8.32
N THR A 130 -25.46 -14.14 7.66
CA THR A 130 -25.96 -13.60 6.41
C THR A 130 -25.70 -14.59 5.25
N GLU A 131 -26.71 -14.78 4.41
CA GLU A 131 -26.61 -15.44 3.11
C GLU A 131 -27.23 -14.55 2.03
N ILE A 132 -26.53 -14.39 0.91
CA ILE A 132 -26.91 -13.51 -0.18
C ILE A 132 -27.09 -14.33 -1.45
N ASP A 133 -28.30 -14.34 -1.98
CA ASP A 133 -28.63 -15.00 -3.24
C ASP A 133 -28.31 -14.10 -4.44
N PHE A 134 -27.55 -14.65 -5.38
CA PHE A 134 -27.30 -14.10 -6.71
C PHE A 134 -27.96 -14.97 -7.77
N LYS A 135 -27.82 -14.59 -9.05
CA LYS A 135 -28.49 -15.31 -10.14
C LYS A 135 -27.96 -16.74 -10.29
N ASN A 136 -26.64 -16.95 -10.13
CA ASN A 136 -25.99 -18.23 -10.39
C ASN A 136 -25.37 -18.89 -9.14
N ALA A 137 -25.32 -18.20 -8.01
CA ALA A 137 -24.68 -18.67 -6.79
C ALA A 137 -25.31 -18.00 -5.56
N SER A 138 -25.07 -18.54 -4.36
CA SER A 138 -25.25 -17.79 -3.12
C SER A 138 -23.90 -17.60 -2.41
N VAL A 139 -23.78 -16.56 -1.59
CA VAL A 139 -22.58 -16.29 -0.78
C VAL A 139 -22.99 -16.25 0.69
N SER A 140 -22.29 -17.03 1.51
CA SER A 140 -22.47 -17.06 2.97
C SER A 140 -21.14 -16.95 3.69
N PHE A 141 -21.16 -16.78 5.01
CA PHE A 141 -19.97 -16.45 5.79
C PHE A 141 -19.82 -17.36 7.02
N PHE A 142 -18.68 -17.23 7.70
CA PHE A 142 -18.43 -17.83 9.01
C PHE A 142 -17.40 -16.98 9.77
N HIS A 143 -17.52 -16.90 11.09
CA HIS A 143 -16.55 -16.16 11.90
C HIS A 143 -15.19 -16.88 11.94
N THR A 144 -14.12 -16.09 11.85
CA THR A 144 -12.74 -16.54 12.06
C THR A 144 -12.10 -15.77 13.20
N THR A 145 -11.09 -16.38 13.83
CA THR A 145 -10.19 -15.66 14.74
C THR A 145 -9.06 -15.04 13.98
N HIS A 146 -8.96 -13.71 14.05
CA HIS A 146 -7.81 -12.96 13.57
C HIS A 146 -7.45 -11.83 14.54
N SER A 147 -6.59 -10.89 14.14
CA SER A 147 -6.14 -9.79 14.98
C SER A 147 -7.07 -8.56 15.00
N VAL A 148 -8.16 -8.60 14.24
CA VAL A 148 -9.24 -7.60 14.21
C VAL A 148 -10.59 -8.29 14.46
N PRO A 149 -11.56 -7.65 15.16
CA PRO A 149 -12.88 -8.23 15.38
C PRO A 149 -13.65 -8.41 14.08
N ASP A 150 -14.68 -9.25 14.14
CA ASP A 150 -15.62 -9.52 13.06
C ASP A 150 -14.93 -9.92 11.74
N SER A 151 -13.80 -10.63 11.84
CA SER A 151 -13.21 -11.31 10.70
C SER A 151 -14.10 -12.47 10.25
N LEU A 152 -14.25 -12.60 8.94
CA LEU A 152 -15.12 -13.56 8.28
C LEU A 152 -14.33 -14.38 7.25
N GLY A 153 -14.61 -15.68 7.19
CA GLY A 153 -14.38 -16.48 6.00
C GLY A 153 -15.59 -16.43 5.07
N ILE A 154 -15.37 -16.71 3.78
CA ILE A 154 -16.37 -16.59 2.72
C ILE A 154 -16.60 -17.96 2.08
N VAL A 155 -17.86 -18.33 1.87
CA VAL A 155 -18.27 -19.54 1.17
C VAL A 155 -19.15 -19.16 -0.02
N ILE A 156 -18.67 -19.49 -1.22
CA ILE A 156 -19.43 -19.35 -2.46
C ILE A 156 -20.06 -20.69 -2.80
N HIS A 157 -21.39 -20.72 -2.82
CA HIS A 157 -22.17 -21.90 -3.17
C HIS A 157 -22.44 -21.88 -4.68
N ALA A 158 -21.62 -22.62 -5.41
CA ALA A 158 -21.81 -22.84 -6.83
C ALA A 158 -22.56 -24.17 -7.07
N PRO A 159 -23.24 -24.36 -8.22
CA PRO A 159 -23.89 -25.62 -8.56
C PRO A 159 -22.96 -26.85 -8.52
N GLN A 160 -21.66 -26.65 -8.71
CA GLN A 160 -20.64 -27.70 -8.71
C GLN A 160 -20.13 -28.06 -7.30
N GLY A 161 -20.37 -27.21 -6.29
CA GLY A 161 -19.91 -27.40 -4.91
C GLY A 161 -19.45 -26.10 -4.26
N GLN A 162 -19.03 -26.19 -2.99
CA GLN A 162 -18.65 -25.02 -2.19
C GLN A 162 -17.19 -24.60 -2.42
N ILE A 163 -16.96 -23.32 -2.66
CA ILE A 163 -15.61 -22.72 -2.68
C ILE A 163 -15.45 -21.93 -1.38
N VAL A 164 -14.49 -22.33 -0.56
CA VAL A 164 -14.24 -21.75 0.76
C VAL A 164 -12.96 -20.94 0.70
N TYR A 165 -13.05 -19.66 1.04
CA TYR A 165 -11.90 -18.79 1.27
C TYR A 165 -11.87 -18.41 2.74
N THR A 166 -10.76 -18.70 3.41
CA THR A 166 -10.67 -18.51 4.87
C THR A 166 -10.53 -17.05 5.27
N GLY A 167 -10.06 -16.19 4.35
CA GLY A 167 -9.38 -14.96 4.74
C GLY A 167 -8.20 -15.25 5.65
N ASP A 168 -7.75 -14.23 6.37
CA ASP A 168 -6.76 -14.38 7.43
C ASP A 168 -7.42 -15.01 8.67
N PHE A 169 -6.81 -16.06 9.21
CA PHE A 169 -7.35 -16.75 10.37
C PHE A 169 -6.26 -17.41 11.21
N LYS A 170 -6.60 -17.74 12.45
CA LYS A 170 -5.95 -18.72 13.31
C LYS A 170 -7.03 -19.46 14.11
N PHE A 171 -6.65 -20.45 14.91
CA PHE A 171 -7.52 -20.97 15.95
C PHE A 171 -7.07 -20.48 17.33
N ASP A 172 -7.99 -19.83 18.05
CA ASP A 172 -7.86 -19.57 19.48
C ASP A 172 -9.22 -19.81 20.15
N PRO A 173 -9.45 -21.01 20.73
CA PRO A 173 -10.71 -21.33 21.41
C PRO A 173 -10.99 -20.43 22.62
N SER A 174 -9.99 -19.71 23.12
CA SER A 174 -10.08 -18.81 24.26
C SER A 174 -10.38 -17.36 23.86
N ALA A 175 -10.44 -17.07 22.55
CA ALA A 175 -10.77 -15.76 22.02
C ALA A 175 -12.16 -15.29 22.48
N ARG A 176 -12.31 -13.96 22.58
CA ARG A 176 -13.59 -13.32 22.91
C ARG A 176 -14.62 -13.60 21.82
N PRO A 177 -15.94 -13.56 22.12
CA PRO A 177 -16.98 -13.87 21.14
C PRO A 177 -16.83 -13.17 19.79
N ALA A 178 -16.53 -11.86 19.77
CA ALA A 178 -16.35 -11.08 18.53
C ALA A 178 -15.12 -11.47 17.68
N TYR A 179 -14.27 -12.36 18.19
CA TYR A 179 -13.07 -12.87 17.52
C TYR A 179 -13.09 -14.39 17.38
N ARG A 180 -14.07 -15.10 17.94
CA ARG A 180 -13.96 -16.55 18.06
C ARG A 180 -14.37 -17.24 16.76
N THR A 181 -13.53 -18.12 16.23
CA THR A 181 -13.90 -18.95 15.08
C THR A 181 -15.13 -19.81 15.41
N ASP A 182 -16.09 -19.83 14.49
CA ASP A 182 -17.26 -20.70 14.59
C ASP A 182 -16.94 -22.11 14.06
N MET A 183 -16.51 -22.99 14.98
CA MET A 183 -16.21 -24.39 14.67
C MET A 183 -17.45 -25.19 14.29
N THR A 184 -18.65 -24.81 14.78
CA THR A 184 -19.90 -25.49 14.44
C THR A 184 -20.26 -25.21 13.00
N ARG A 185 -20.16 -23.94 12.58
CA ARG A 185 -20.38 -23.55 11.19
C ARG A 185 -19.39 -24.21 10.23
N LEU A 186 -18.11 -24.34 10.61
CA LEU A 186 -17.13 -25.08 9.81
C LEU A 186 -17.51 -26.56 9.62
N ALA A 187 -18.06 -27.22 10.64
CA ALA A 187 -18.54 -28.60 10.53
C ALA A 187 -19.78 -28.72 9.61
N GLU A 188 -20.66 -27.72 9.59
CA GLU A 188 -21.79 -27.66 8.66
C GLU A 188 -21.31 -27.50 7.21
N ILE A 189 -20.34 -26.62 6.97
CA ILE A 189 -19.69 -26.44 5.66
C ILE A 189 -19.06 -27.77 5.22
N ALA A 190 -18.29 -28.43 6.09
CA ALA A 190 -17.70 -29.74 5.79
C ALA A 190 -18.75 -30.78 5.37
N LYS A 191 -19.91 -30.82 6.04
CA LYS A 191 -20.99 -31.76 5.73
C LYS A 191 -21.60 -31.55 4.34
N ASN A 192 -21.60 -30.32 3.84
CA ASN A 192 -22.14 -29.97 2.53
C ASN A 192 -21.13 -30.19 1.39
N GLY A 193 -19.87 -30.49 1.72
CA GLY A 193 -18.81 -30.84 0.78
C GLY A 193 -18.10 -29.62 0.20
N VAL A 194 -16.79 -29.55 0.43
CA VAL A 194 -15.94 -28.46 -0.05
C VAL A 194 -15.26 -28.86 -1.36
N LEU A 195 -15.60 -28.15 -2.44
CA LEU A 195 -14.99 -28.36 -3.76
C LEU A 195 -13.57 -27.77 -3.81
N ALA A 196 -13.38 -26.57 -3.28
CA ALA A 196 -12.07 -25.93 -3.24
C ALA A 196 -11.89 -25.14 -1.94
N LEU A 197 -10.72 -25.27 -1.32
CA LEU A 197 -10.31 -24.48 -0.15
C LEU A 197 -9.14 -23.57 -0.53
N LEU A 198 -9.29 -22.27 -0.23
CA LEU A 198 -8.27 -21.23 -0.35
C LEU A 198 -7.87 -20.78 1.07
N PRO A 199 -6.85 -21.40 1.70
CA PRO A 199 -6.42 -21.04 3.05
C PRO A 199 -5.27 -20.03 3.07
N ASP A 200 -5.23 -19.18 4.10
CA ASP A 200 -4.08 -18.35 4.46
C ASP A 200 -2.84 -19.21 4.78
N SER A 201 -1.71 -18.90 4.14
CA SER A 201 -0.44 -19.63 4.28
C SER A 201 0.60 -18.88 5.12
N SER A 202 0.30 -17.68 5.62
CA SER A 202 1.28 -16.71 6.13
C SER A 202 2.18 -17.20 7.25
N ASN A 203 1.72 -18.18 8.03
CA ASN A 203 2.45 -18.74 9.17
C ASN A 203 2.52 -20.29 9.11
N ALA A 204 2.44 -20.86 7.90
CA ALA A 204 2.43 -22.31 7.68
C ALA A 204 3.68 -23.03 8.20
N GLU A 205 4.85 -22.39 8.14
CA GLU A 205 6.12 -22.95 8.65
C GLU A 205 6.24 -22.90 10.18
N ALA A 206 5.30 -22.28 10.89
CA ALA A 206 5.38 -22.19 12.34
C ALA A 206 5.24 -23.58 12.98
N VAL A 207 6.32 -23.99 13.67
CA VAL A 207 6.39 -25.26 14.40
C VAL A 207 5.75 -25.16 15.78
N LEU A 208 5.82 -23.98 16.40
CA LEU A 208 5.26 -23.73 17.73
C LEU A 208 3.81 -23.24 17.61
N PRO A 209 2.93 -23.63 18.55
CA PRO A 209 1.58 -23.09 18.58
C PRO A 209 1.61 -21.58 18.84
N ASN A 210 0.61 -20.89 18.29
CA ASN A 210 0.35 -19.51 18.65
C ASN A 210 0.00 -19.41 20.13
N ALA A 211 0.57 -18.43 20.83
CA ALA A 211 0.07 -18.07 22.15
C ALA A 211 -1.36 -17.53 22.05
N SER A 212 -2.17 -17.92 23.03
CA SER A 212 -3.54 -17.44 23.15
C SER A 212 -3.57 -15.95 23.47
N GLU A 213 -4.64 -15.27 23.08
CA GLU A 213 -4.82 -13.85 23.36
C GLU A 213 -4.94 -13.55 24.87
N ASN A 214 -5.31 -14.55 25.67
CA ASN A 214 -5.28 -14.46 27.13
C ASN A 214 -3.86 -14.49 27.70
N GLU A 215 -3.00 -15.38 27.21
CA GLU A 215 -1.57 -15.40 27.60
C GLU A 215 -0.87 -14.10 27.23
N VAL A 216 -1.16 -13.56 26.04
CA VAL A 216 -0.68 -12.25 25.60
C VAL A 216 -1.13 -11.14 26.55
N GLY A 217 -2.42 -11.07 26.87
CA GLY A 217 -2.95 -10.04 27.77
C GLY A 217 -2.32 -10.08 29.16
N ASN A 218 -2.11 -11.29 29.70
CA ASN A 218 -1.44 -11.50 30.98
C ASN A 218 0.03 -11.06 30.94
N TYR A 219 0.74 -11.41 29.87
CA TYR A 219 2.12 -11.01 29.67
C TYR A 219 2.26 -9.47 29.62
N ILE A 220 1.44 -8.80 28.82
CA ILE A 220 1.45 -7.32 28.70
C ILE A 220 1.17 -6.67 30.05
N THR A 221 0.19 -7.19 30.81
CA THR A 221 -0.13 -6.69 32.15
C THR A 221 1.06 -6.83 33.10
N ASN A 222 1.79 -7.95 33.03
CA ASN A 222 2.99 -8.16 33.85
C ASN A 222 4.14 -7.22 33.45
N VAL A 223 4.33 -6.96 32.15
CA VAL A 223 5.29 -5.94 31.68
C VAL A 223 4.96 -4.58 32.29
N PHE A 224 3.68 -4.19 32.30
CA PHE A 224 3.24 -2.90 32.84
C PHE A 224 3.40 -2.80 34.36
N ARG A 225 3.17 -3.89 35.10
CA ARG A 225 3.37 -3.95 36.55
C ARG A 225 4.84 -3.78 36.95
N ASN A 226 5.75 -4.32 36.15
CA ASN A 226 7.19 -4.29 36.43
C ASN A 226 7.87 -2.99 35.96
N ALA A 227 7.23 -2.23 35.08
CA ALA A 227 7.76 -0.96 34.60
C ALA A 227 7.71 0.11 35.70
N LYS A 228 8.86 0.74 35.97
CA LYS A 228 8.99 1.79 37.00
C LYS A 228 8.70 3.20 36.47
N GLY A 229 9.10 3.49 35.23
CA GLY A 229 8.88 4.77 34.59
C GLY A 229 7.71 4.75 33.61
N ARG A 230 7.81 5.60 32.61
CA ARG A 230 6.87 5.69 31.48
C ARG A 230 7.02 4.49 30.54
N ILE A 231 5.90 4.06 29.96
CA ILE A 231 5.87 2.99 28.98
C ILE A 231 5.49 3.57 27.61
N ILE A 232 6.30 3.32 26.60
CA ILE A 232 6.02 3.69 25.21
C ILE A 232 5.74 2.40 24.45
N VAL A 233 4.47 2.15 24.14
CA VAL A 233 4.04 0.98 23.39
C VAL A 233 4.05 1.31 21.90
N ALA A 234 4.78 0.53 21.11
CA ALA A 234 4.76 0.62 19.65
C ALA A 234 4.00 -0.59 19.06
N GLY A 235 3.02 -0.35 18.20
CA GLY A 235 2.25 -1.42 17.57
C GLY A 235 1.41 -1.01 16.36
N LYS A 236 0.82 -2.00 15.68
CA LYS A 236 -0.12 -1.81 14.57
C LYS A 236 -1.49 -1.39 15.12
N ALA A 237 -2.08 -0.34 14.56
CA ALA A 237 -3.40 0.11 15.01
C ALA A 237 -4.55 -0.79 14.56
N SER A 238 -4.37 -1.52 13.46
CA SER A 238 -5.35 -2.49 12.98
C SER A 238 -5.45 -3.73 13.88
N ASN A 239 -4.45 -3.96 14.75
CA ASN A 239 -4.51 -5.01 15.77
C ASN A 239 -5.25 -4.50 17.01
N LEU A 240 -6.59 -4.44 16.90
CA LEU A 240 -7.46 -3.92 17.95
C LEU A 240 -7.43 -4.79 19.21
N ASN A 241 -7.16 -6.09 19.08
CA ASN A 241 -7.04 -6.97 20.25
C ASN A 241 -5.84 -6.55 21.11
N ARG A 242 -4.71 -6.23 20.47
CA ARG A 242 -3.51 -5.72 21.14
C ARG A 242 -3.73 -4.35 21.78
N VAL A 243 -4.44 -3.45 21.09
CA VAL A 243 -4.83 -2.15 21.66
C VAL A 243 -5.69 -2.33 22.91
N GLN A 244 -6.67 -3.23 22.88
CA GLN A 244 -7.49 -3.54 24.06
C GLN A 244 -6.66 -4.11 25.21
N GLN A 245 -5.73 -5.03 24.94
CA GLN A 245 -4.85 -5.59 25.97
C GLN A 245 -3.96 -4.52 26.61
N VAL A 246 -3.49 -3.53 25.82
CA VAL A 246 -2.75 -2.37 26.34
C VAL A 246 -3.64 -1.50 27.24
N PHE A 247 -4.89 -1.23 26.85
CA PHE A 247 -5.83 -0.49 27.68
C PHE A 247 -6.14 -1.21 29.00
N ASN A 248 -6.35 -2.52 28.93
CA ASN A 248 -6.57 -3.36 30.11
C ASN A 248 -5.37 -3.32 31.06
N ALA A 249 -4.15 -3.46 30.53
CA ALA A 249 -2.92 -3.40 31.31
C ALA A 249 -2.70 -2.01 31.94
N ALA A 250 -2.98 -0.94 31.20
CA ALA A 250 -2.90 0.43 31.71
C ALA A 250 -3.90 0.66 32.85
N ALA A 251 -5.16 0.24 32.68
CA ALA A 251 -6.17 0.34 33.72
C ALA A 251 -5.79 -0.48 34.98
N ALA A 252 -5.33 -1.72 34.80
CA ALA A 252 -4.91 -2.60 35.90
C ALA A 252 -3.69 -2.09 36.68
N THR A 253 -2.89 -1.20 36.09
CA THR A 253 -1.71 -0.57 36.72
C THR A 253 -1.94 0.89 37.09
N SER A 254 -3.18 1.36 36.97
CA SER A 254 -3.59 2.75 37.24
C SER A 254 -2.76 3.77 36.46
N ARG A 255 -2.44 3.47 35.19
CA ARG A 255 -1.73 4.36 34.27
C ARG A 255 -2.73 5.00 33.31
N ARG A 256 -2.43 6.22 32.83
CA ARG A 256 -3.17 6.91 31.77
C ARG A 256 -2.48 6.75 30.43
N VAL A 257 -3.26 6.70 29.36
CA VAL A 257 -2.80 6.40 28.00
C VAL A 257 -2.94 7.64 27.11
N LEU A 258 -1.83 8.05 26.49
CA LEU A 258 -1.82 8.99 25.38
C LEU A 258 -1.77 8.21 24.07
N LEU A 259 -2.83 8.32 23.26
CA LEU A 259 -2.85 7.77 21.91
C LEU A 259 -2.18 8.76 20.94
N THR A 260 -1.15 8.31 20.22
CA THR A 260 -0.44 9.10 19.21
C THR A 260 -0.67 8.53 17.79
N GLY A 261 -0.47 9.39 16.78
CA GLY A 261 -0.79 9.11 15.37
C GLY A 261 -2.16 9.67 14.97
N ARG A 262 -2.24 10.63 14.04
CA ARG A 262 -3.52 11.32 13.73
C ARG A 262 -4.47 10.48 12.89
N ASP A 263 -3.97 9.97 11.76
CA ASP A 263 -4.80 9.30 10.76
C ASP A 263 -5.21 7.92 11.25
N VAL A 264 -4.27 7.25 11.92
CA VAL A 264 -4.40 5.89 12.39
C VAL A 264 -5.15 5.80 13.73
N ALA A 265 -5.13 6.86 14.57
CA ALA A 265 -6.02 6.93 15.73
C ALA A 265 -7.50 6.92 15.36
N LYS A 266 -7.89 7.29 14.12
CA LYS A 266 -9.30 7.20 13.69
C LYS A 266 -9.84 5.77 13.79
N ILE A 267 -9.02 4.77 13.50
CA ILE A 267 -9.38 3.34 13.60
C ILE A 267 -9.75 3.01 15.05
N VAL A 268 -8.87 3.33 16.00
CA VAL A 268 -9.08 3.08 17.44
C VAL A 268 -10.31 3.83 17.96
N HIS A 269 -10.47 5.12 17.64
CA HIS A 269 -11.63 5.89 18.07
C HIS A 269 -12.95 5.36 17.47
N THR A 270 -12.92 4.86 16.24
CA THR A 270 -14.10 4.28 15.59
C THR A 270 -14.47 2.95 16.25
N ALA A 271 -13.50 2.08 16.49
CA ALA A 271 -13.69 0.84 17.23
C ALA A 271 -14.26 1.08 18.65
N MET A 272 -13.78 2.12 19.36
CA MET A 272 -14.34 2.54 20.65
C MET A 272 -15.81 2.97 20.53
N LYS A 273 -16.14 3.84 19.56
CA LYS A 273 -17.52 4.33 19.35
C LYS A 273 -18.48 3.20 19.01
N MET A 274 -18.00 2.17 18.32
CA MET A 274 -18.79 1.01 17.91
C MET A 274 -18.89 -0.06 18.99
N GLY A 275 -18.17 0.06 20.11
CA GLY A 275 -18.19 -0.88 21.22
C GLY A 275 -17.25 -2.08 21.08
N TYR A 276 -16.33 -2.07 20.12
CA TYR A 276 -15.30 -3.13 19.99
C TYR A 276 -14.12 -2.93 20.94
N LEU A 277 -13.92 -1.71 21.43
CA LEU A 277 -12.92 -1.39 22.44
C LEU A 277 -13.59 -0.84 23.70
N GLU A 278 -13.31 -1.49 24.82
CA GLU A 278 -13.74 -1.08 26.15
C GLU A 278 -12.66 -0.22 26.80
N VAL A 279 -12.99 1.04 27.06
CA VAL A 279 -12.04 2.02 27.60
C VAL A 279 -12.64 2.65 28.85
N PRO A 280 -12.10 2.38 30.05
CA PRO A 280 -12.54 3.02 31.28
C PRO A 280 -12.45 4.55 31.22
N ASP A 281 -13.40 5.21 31.88
CA ASP A 281 -13.42 6.67 31.98
C ASP A 281 -12.12 7.21 32.59
N GLY A 282 -11.57 8.26 31.97
CA GLY A 282 -10.33 8.89 32.42
C GLY A 282 -9.04 8.15 32.04
N LEU A 283 -9.12 6.95 31.44
CA LEU A 283 -7.94 6.20 30.98
C LEU A 283 -7.17 6.99 29.92
N LEU A 284 -7.86 7.54 28.93
CA LEU A 284 -7.23 8.32 27.88
C LEU A 284 -6.92 9.74 28.35
N MET A 285 -5.78 10.27 27.91
CA MET A 285 -5.37 11.65 28.19
C MET A 285 -5.05 12.42 26.90
N LYS A 286 -5.25 13.74 26.93
CA LYS A 286 -4.86 14.62 25.83
C LYS A 286 -3.37 14.92 25.92
N ALA A 287 -2.73 15.21 24.77
CA ALA A 287 -1.31 15.54 24.71
C ALA A 287 -0.87 16.71 25.61
N LYS A 288 -1.78 17.65 25.92
CA LYS A 288 -1.49 18.77 26.84
C LYS A 288 -1.34 18.32 28.29
N GLU A 289 -2.04 17.27 28.70
CA GLU A 289 -2.03 16.72 30.06
C GLU A 289 -0.76 15.89 30.33
N LEU A 290 -0.02 15.49 29.29
CA LEU A 290 1.18 14.65 29.42
C LEU A 290 2.21 15.23 30.41
N LYS A 291 2.32 16.56 30.51
CA LYS A 291 3.26 17.24 31.42
C LYS A 291 2.86 17.17 32.89
N ASP A 292 1.57 16.90 33.15
CA ASP A 292 0.98 16.93 34.48
C ASP A 292 0.80 15.51 35.06
N VAL A 293 1.07 14.47 34.26
CA VAL A 293 0.97 13.06 34.67
C VAL A 293 2.37 12.53 34.99
N PRO A 294 2.58 11.91 36.18
CA PRO A 294 3.86 11.30 36.53
C PRO A 294 4.28 10.20 35.54
N ASP A 295 5.59 9.98 35.38
CA ASP A 295 6.13 9.00 34.43
C ASP A 295 5.62 7.58 34.71
N GLU A 296 5.61 7.16 35.98
CA GLU A 296 5.11 5.86 36.44
C GLU A 296 3.59 5.68 36.24
N LYS A 297 2.88 6.76 35.90
CA LYS A 297 1.46 6.77 35.56
C LYS A 297 1.21 7.00 34.08
N THR A 298 2.25 7.03 33.25
CA THR A 298 2.15 7.36 31.83
C THR A 298 2.37 6.15 30.94
N VAL A 299 1.46 5.98 29.97
CA VAL A 299 1.59 5.10 28.81
C VAL A 299 1.42 5.94 27.55
N ILE A 300 2.33 5.79 26.60
CA ILE A 300 2.21 6.37 25.26
C ILE A 300 1.98 5.22 24.30
N LEU A 301 0.81 5.20 23.65
CA LEU A 301 0.47 4.20 22.66
C LEU A 301 0.74 4.77 21.27
N GLU A 302 1.93 4.47 20.75
CA GLU A 302 2.39 4.83 19.42
C GLU A 302 1.88 3.83 18.39
N THR A 303 0.86 4.26 17.65
CA THR A 303 0.23 3.46 16.61
C THR A 303 0.47 4.06 15.23
N GLY A 304 0.60 3.20 14.24
CA GLY A 304 0.83 3.60 12.86
C GLY A 304 0.60 2.43 11.91
N ARG A 305 0.82 2.70 10.62
CA ARG A 305 0.96 1.66 9.59
C ARG A 305 2.24 0.86 9.82
N MET A 306 2.45 -0.19 9.03
CA MET A 306 3.64 -1.02 9.14
C MET A 306 4.92 -0.16 9.04
N GLY A 307 5.83 -0.29 10.01
CA GLY A 307 7.09 0.46 10.09
C GLY A 307 7.00 1.87 10.68
N GLU A 308 5.84 2.55 10.62
CA GLU A 308 5.68 3.91 11.15
C GLU A 308 5.96 4.03 12.66
N PRO A 309 5.48 3.10 13.53
CA PRO A 309 5.81 3.15 14.95
C PRO A 309 7.33 3.07 15.21
N LEU A 310 8.06 2.24 14.46
CA LEU A 310 9.52 2.14 14.59
C LEU A 310 10.20 3.45 14.18
N GLN A 311 9.79 4.05 13.07
CA GLN A 311 10.31 5.37 12.65
C GLN A 311 10.00 6.46 13.68
N SER A 312 8.83 6.39 14.33
CA SER A 312 8.46 7.32 15.40
C SER A 312 9.36 7.14 16.62
N LEU A 313 9.61 5.91 17.06
CA LEU A 313 10.57 5.59 18.11
C LEU A 313 11.98 6.11 17.78
N GLN A 314 12.46 5.92 16.55
CA GLN A 314 13.75 6.47 16.11
C GLN A 314 13.81 8.00 16.19
N LYS A 315 12.70 8.68 15.87
CA LYS A 315 12.59 10.14 16.02
C LYS A 315 12.58 10.55 17.49
N MET A 316 11.91 9.78 18.36
CA MET A 316 11.90 10.04 19.81
C MET A 316 13.28 9.85 20.43
N ALA A 317 14.01 8.80 20.04
CA ALA A 317 15.38 8.52 20.51
C ALA A 317 16.38 9.60 20.06
N ASN A 318 16.19 10.18 18.88
CA ASN A 318 17.06 11.23 18.34
C ASN A 318 16.63 12.67 18.68
N ASN A 319 15.68 12.88 19.59
CA ASN A 319 15.14 14.21 19.93
C ASN A 319 14.57 14.98 18.72
N ARG A 320 14.04 14.26 17.71
CA ARG A 320 13.42 14.83 16.51
C ARG A 320 11.89 14.72 16.50
N HIS A 321 11.32 13.95 17.41
CA HIS A 321 9.88 13.84 17.54
C HIS A 321 9.31 15.09 18.24
N ARG A 322 8.17 15.60 17.75
CA ARG A 322 7.70 16.96 18.08
C ARG A 322 7.28 17.14 19.54
N THR A 323 6.82 16.07 20.18
CA THR A 323 6.11 16.15 21.47
C THR A 323 6.73 15.27 22.54
N ILE A 324 7.42 14.20 22.15
CA ILE A 324 7.86 13.12 23.04
C ILE A 324 9.32 12.83 22.70
N THR A 325 10.16 12.72 23.71
CA THR A 325 11.58 12.32 23.61
C THR A 325 11.81 11.18 24.58
N ILE A 326 12.60 10.19 24.18
CA ILE A 326 12.99 9.10 25.08
C ILE A 326 14.01 9.64 26.08
N HIS A 327 13.86 9.28 27.34
CA HIS A 327 14.78 9.63 28.42
C HIS A 327 15.04 8.44 29.34
N GLU A 328 15.97 8.63 30.27
CA GLU A 328 16.36 7.60 31.22
C GLU A 328 15.16 7.09 32.03
N GLY A 329 15.05 5.75 32.13
CA GLY A 329 13.96 5.07 32.84
C GLY A 329 12.74 4.73 31.99
N ASP A 330 12.68 5.17 30.73
CA ASP A 330 11.62 4.76 29.80
C ASP A 330 11.70 3.26 29.45
N LEU A 331 10.53 2.63 29.35
CA LEU A 331 10.38 1.31 28.74
C LEU A 331 9.68 1.45 27.39
N VAL A 332 10.37 1.08 26.32
CA VAL A 332 9.76 0.87 25.00
C VAL A 332 9.30 -0.58 24.89
N PHE A 333 8.00 -0.77 24.66
CA PHE A 333 7.40 -2.09 24.46
C PHE A 333 6.94 -2.25 23.01
N ILE A 334 7.65 -3.08 22.25
CA ILE A 334 7.28 -3.41 20.87
C ILE A 334 6.22 -4.52 20.94
N ALA A 335 4.97 -4.11 20.83
CA ALA A 335 3.79 -4.92 21.04
C ALA A 335 3.31 -5.63 19.78
N THR A 336 4.16 -5.82 18.78
CA THR A 336 3.83 -6.59 17.57
C THR A 336 5.03 -7.40 17.13
N THR A 337 4.81 -8.62 16.64
CA THR A 337 5.85 -9.41 15.99
C THR A 337 6.26 -8.71 14.69
N PRO A 338 7.54 -8.31 14.52
CA PRO A 338 8.00 -7.75 13.27
C PRO A 338 7.97 -8.81 12.16
N SER A 339 7.67 -8.40 10.94
CA SER A 339 7.90 -9.26 9.78
C SER A 339 9.39 -9.38 9.50
N HIS A 340 9.80 -10.44 8.81
CA HIS A 340 11.19 -10.64 8.38
C HIS A 340 11.80 -9.42 7.67
N ALA A 341 11.02 -8.72 6.83
CA ALA A 341 11.46 -7.53 6.11
C ALA A 341 11.92 -6.35 6.99
N VAL A 342 11.55 -6.30 8.28
CA VAL A 342 11.84 -5.15 9.17
C VAL A 342 12.65 -5.53 10.41
N GLU A 343 13.10 -6.78 10.55
CA GLU A 343 13.87 -7.25 11.72
C GLU A 343 15.12 -6.40 11.97
N THR A 344 15.88 -6.09 10.92
CA THR A 344 17.06 -5.22 11.02
C THR A 344 16.69 -3.82 11.51
N THR A 345 15.54 -3.28 11.06
CA THR A 345 15.05 -1.97 11.50
C THR A 345 14.66 -2.00 12.97
N VAL A 346 14.08 -3.09 13.46
CA VAL A 346 13.78 -3.27 14.89
C VAL A 346 15.07 -3.25 15.70
N ALA A 347 16.08 -4.04 15.32
CA ALA A 347 17.36 -4.08 16.03
C ALA A 347 18.03 -2.70 16.11
N ILE A 348 18.10 -1.97 14.98
CA ILE A 348 18.65 -0.61 14.93
C ILE A 348 17.85 0.34 15.83
N THR A 349 16.52 0.24 15.80
CA THR A 349 15.65 1.06 16.65
C THR A 349 15.90 0.76 18.13
N SER A 350 16.05 -0.51 18.49
CA SER A 350 16.37 -0.92 19.86
C SER A 350 17.69 -0.32 20.34
N ASP A 351 18.75 -0.39 19.54
CA ASP A 351 20.05 0.23 19.85
C ASP A 351 19.93 1.75 20.09
N MET A 352 19.12 2.43 19.27
CA MET A 352 18.88 3.86 19.44
C MET A 352 18.13 4.18 20.73
N VAL A 353 17.13 3.37 21.10
CA VAL A 353 16.41 3.52 22.36
C VAL A 353 17.36 3.36 23.55
N TYR A 354 18.22 2.33 23.54
CA TYR A 354 19.22 2.12 24.59
C TYR A 354 20.21 3.29 24.70
N ARG A 355 20.68 3.83 23.57
CA ARG A 355 21.55 5.02 23.57
C ARG A 355 20.88 6.27 24.13
N ALA A 356 19.56 6.37 24.03
CA ALA A 356 18.77 7.47 24.59
C ALA A 356 18.43 7.29 26.08
N GLY A 357 18.85 6.17 26.70
CA GLY A 357 18.60 5.87 28.11
C GLY A 357 17.34 5.03 28.38
N GLY A 358 16.60 4.65 27.34
CA GLY A 358 15.46 3.76 27.45
C GLY A 358 15.84 2.27 27.48
N THR A 359 14.87 1.42 27.78
CA THR A 359 14.98 -0.04 27.67
C THR A 359 13.95 -0.58 26.68
N VAL A 360 14.20 -1.76 26.10
CA VAL A 360 13.29 -2.35 25.11
C VAL A 360 12.84 -3.74 25.55
N ILE A 361 11.54 -3.99 25.41
CA ILE A 361 10.96 -5.34 25.47
C ILE A 361 10.20 -5.60 24.17
N GLU A 362 10.49 -6.73 23.54
CA GLU A 362 9.85 -7.18 22.32
C GLU A 362 8.93 -8.36 22.60
N LEU A 363 7.65 -8.24 22.26
CA LEU A 363 6.70 -9.33 22.47
C LEU A 363 7.08 -10.57 21.65
N GLY A 364 7.35 -10.39 20.36
CA GLY A 364 7.63 -11.49 19.42
C GLY A 364 8.88 -12.31 19.76
N ARG A 365 9.80 -11.76 20.56
CA ARG A 365 10.99 -12.48 21.05
C ARG A 365 10.68 -13.40 22.22
N ASN A 366 9.70 -13.02 23.05
CA ASN A 366 9.39 -13.72 24.30
C ASN A 366 8.21 -14.68 24.15
N MET A 367 7.41 -14.52 23.10
CA MET A 367 6.24 -15.35 22.87
C MET A 367 5.91 -15.42 21.37
N HIS A 368 5.55 -16.61 20.88
CA HIS A 368 5.10 -16.77 19.50
C HIS A 368 3.68 -16.21 19.37
N THR A 369 3.57 -15.01 18.80
CA THR A 369 2.29 -14.35 18.57
C THR A 369 2.11 -14.06 17.09
N SER A 370 1.12 -14.69 16.49
CA SER A 370 0.68 -14.42 15.13
C SER A 370 -0.83 -14.20 15.09
N GLY A 371 -1.29 -13.46 14.08
CA GLY A 371 -2.69 -13.41 13.68
C GLY A 371 -3.08 -14.57 12.77
N HIS A 372 -2.11 -15.33 12.28
CA HIS A 372 -2.26 -16.32 11.22
C HIS A 372 -2.06 -17.75 11.73
N ALA A 373 -2.72 -18.70 11.07
CA ALA A 373 -2.76 -20.11 11.37
C ALA A 373 -1.38 -20.74 11.30
N THR A 374 -1.04 -21.53 12.31
CA THR A 374 0.17 -22.38 12.28
C THR A 374 -0.05 -23.57 11.35
N GLY A 375 1.01 -24.30 11.03
CA GLY A 375 0.88 -25.53 10.23
C GLY A 375 -0.10 -26.55 10.84
N ARG A 376 -0.18 -26.64 12.17
CA ARG A 376 -1.15 -27.51 12.87
C ARG A 376 -2.59 -27.01 12.77
N ASP A 377 -2.81 -25.70 12.80
CA ASP A 377 -4.13 -25.12 12.59
C ASP A 377 -4.62 -25.41 11.16
N LEU A 378 -3.73 -25.27 10.17
CA LEU A 378 -4.01 -25.61 8.78
C LEU A 378 -4.36 -27.08 8.59
N GLN A 379 -3.57 -28.00 9.15
CA GLN A 379 -3.87 -29.44 9.10
C GLN A 379 -5.25 -29.75 9.73
N THR A 380 -5.57 -29.10 10.85
CA THR A 380 -6.88 -29.27 11.50
C THR A 380 -8.02 -28.79 10.61
N LEU A 381 -7.85 -27.64 9.93
CA LEU A 381 -8.85 -27.13 8.99
C LEU A 381 -9.01 -28.04 7.77
N ILE A 382 -7.90 -28.51 7.18
CA ILE A 382 -7.90 -29.37 6.01
C ILE A 382 -8.56 -30.72 6.34
N ASP A 383 -8.22 -31.34 7.47
CA ASP A 383 -8.84 -32.61 7.90
C ASP A 383 -10.33 -32.45 8.25
N LEU A 384 -10.73 -31.29 8.79
CA LEU A 384 -12.14 -31.00 9.06
C LEU A 384 -12.95 -30.82 7.77
N LEU A 385 -12.47 -29.98 6.84
CA LEU A 385 -13.21 -29.61 5.63
C LEU A 385 -13.13 -30.65 4.51
N LYS A 386 -12.05 -31.46 4.49
CA LYS A 386 -11.75 -32.46 3.46
C LYS A 386 -11.99 -31.93 2.05
N PRO A 387 -11.35 -30.80 1.67
CA PRO A 387 -11.61 -30.18 0.39
C PRO A 387 -11.15 -31.09 -0.74
N ARG A 388 -11.87 -31.06 -1.86
CA ARG A 388 -11.45 -31.83 -3.04
C ARG A 388 -10.16 -31.29 -3.64
N ILE A 389 -10.02 -29.97 -3.74
CA ILE A 389 -8.76 -29.34 -4.13
C ILE A 389 -8.36 -28.28 -3.11
N LEU A 390 -7.05 -28.07 -2.98
CA LEU A 390 -6.47 -27.02 -2.15
C LEU A 390 -5.73 -26.03 -3.02
N VAL A 391 -5.97 -24.73 -2.80
CA VAL A 391 -5.25 -23.65 -3.47
C VAL A 391 -4.65 -22.76 -2.38
N PRO A 392 -3.41 -23.03 -1.92
CA PRO A 392 -2.76 -22.18 -0.92
C PRO A 392 -2.68 -20.73 -1.40
N VAL A 393 -3.08 -19.79 -0.55
CA VAL A 393 -3.07 -18.35 -0.82
C VAL A 393 -2.44 -17.57 0.34
N ILE A 394 -2.17 -16.28 0.15
CA ILE A 394 -1.63 -15.36 1.17
C ILE A 394 -0.29 -15.88 1.72
N GLY A 395 0.77 -15.73 0.94
CA GLY A 395 2.09 -16.22 1.33
C GLY A 395 3.13 -16.20 0.23
N ASP A 396 4.40 -16.08 0.65
CA ASP A 396 5.56 -16.32 -0.21
C ASP A 396 5.57 -17.75 -0.73
N TYR A 397 6.27 -18.01 -1.85
CA TYR A 397 6.31 -19.33 -2.48
C TYR A 397 6.63 -20.48 -1.51
N ARG A 398 7.62 -20.30 -0.63
CA ARG A 398 8.01 -21.29 0.39
C ARG A 398 6.86 -21.66 1.34
N LEU A 399 6.00 -20.70 1.67
CA LEU A 399 4.87 -20.89 2.57
C LEU A 399 3.77 -21.68 1.88
N LEU A 400 3.54 -21.43 0.59
CA LEU A 400 2.57 -22.20 -0.21
C LEU A 400 3.01 -23.66 -0.34
N GLU A 401 4.31 -23.91 -0.57
CA GLU A 401 4.88 -25.27 -0.56
C GLU A 401 4.72 -25.92 0.83
N ALA A 402 4.96 -25.19 1.91
CA ALA A 402 4.73 -25.72 3.27
C ALA A 402 3.26 -26.14 3.48
N VAL A 403 2.29 -25.36 3.00
CA VAL A 403 0.86 -25.75 3.05
C VAL A 403 0.60 -27.01 2.23
N LYS A 404 1.24 -27.15 1.06
CA LYS A 404 1.12 -28.37 0.25
C LYS A 404 1.65 -29.60 0.99
N ASP A 405 2.84 -29.50 1.58
CA ASP A 405 3.41 -30.61 2.35
C ASP A 405 2.49 -30.98 3.53
N LEU A 406 2.00 -29.97 4.27
CA LEU A 406 1.05 -30.17 5.36
C LEU A 406 -0.26 -30.83 4.91
N ALA A 407 -0.77 -30.48 3.73
CA ALA A 407 -1.98 -31.07 3.16
C ALA A 407 -1.77 -32.54 2.77
N VAL A 408 -0.63 -32.86 2.17
CA VAL A 408 -0.26 -34.25 1.84
C VAL A 408 -0.13 -35.09 3.10
N GLU A 409 0.42 -34.54 4.19
CA GLU A 409 0.47 -35.21 5.50
C GLU A 409 -0.93 -35.51 6.08
N THR A 410 -1.95 -34.71 5.73
CA THR A 410 -3.36 -35.01 6.11
C THR A 410 -4.03 -36.05 5.22
N GLY A 411 -3.35 -36.50 4.16
CA GLY A 411 -3.83 -37.53 3.23
C GLY A 411 -4.44 -37.00 1.94
N MET A 412 -4.30 -35.70 1.62
CA MET A 412 -4.65 -35.18 0.30
C MET A 412 -3.68 -35.70 -0.77
N ASP A 413 -4.18 -35.92 -1.99
CA ASP A 413 -3.32 -36.23 -3.14
C ASP A 413 -2.49 -34.98 -3.50
N PRO A 414 -1.16 -35.10 -3.68
CA PRO A 414 -0.32 -33.99 -4.13
C PRO A 414 -0.80 -33.30 -5.41
N ASP A 415 -1.47 -34.03 -6.30
CA ASP A 415 -2.01 -33.49 -7.56
C ASP A 415 -3.29 -32.66 -7.37
N ASP A 416 -3.97 -32.79 -6.21
CA ASP A 416 -5.14 -31.99 -5.83
C ASP A 416 -4.74 -30.66 -5.14
N VAL A 417 -3.44 -30.39 -4.96
CA VAL A 417 -2.92 -29.14 -4.40
C VAL A 417 -2.30 -28.25 -5.49
N TYR A 418 -2.94 -27.11 -5.77
CA TYR A 418 -2.55 -26.20 -6.84
C TYR A 418 -1.73 -25.01 -6.32
N ILE A 419 -0.40 -25.07 -6.50
CA ILE A 419 0.48 -23.90 -6.29
C ILE A 419 0.39 -22.96 -7.49
N THR A 420 -0.25 -21.81 -7.29
CA THR A 420 -0.53 -20.82 -8.34
C THR A 420 0.48 -19.66 -8.32
N GLN A 421 0.31 -18.72 -9.25
CA GLN A 421 0.92 -17.40 -9.27
C GLN A 421 -0.16 -16.36 -9.58
N ASN A 422 0.12 -15.08 -9.30
CA ASN A 422 -0.76 -14.00 -9.73
C ASN A 422 -1.00 -14.06 -11.25
N GLY A 423 -2.26 -13.93 -11.66
CA GLY A 423 -2.75 -14.09 -13.03
C GLY A 423 -3.15 -15.52 -13.42
N ASP A 424 -2.87 -16.54 -12.60
CA ASP A 424 -3.35 -17.90 -12.88
C ASP A 424 -4.88 -18.00 -12.74
N CYS A 425 -5.48 -18.80 -13.62
CA CYS A 425 -6.90 -19.13 -13.58
C CYS A 425 -7.09 -20.65 -13.57
N LEU A 426 -7.82 -21.18 -12.59
CA LEU A 426 -8.23 -22.58 -12.53
C LEU A 426 -9.67 -22.70 -13.03
N GLU A 427 -9.89 -23.47 -14.09
CA GLU A 427 -11.21 -23.71 -14.67
C GLU A 427 -11.70 -25.11 -14.34
N TYR A 428 -12.99 -25.23 -14.01
CA TYR A 428 -13.63 -26.51 -13.72
C TYR A 428 -14.17 -27.15 -15.00
N ASP A 429 -13.64 -28.32 -15.38
CA ASP A 429 -14.20 -29.14 -16.43
C ASP A 429 -15.39 -29.93 -15.86
N THR A 430 -16.61 -29.52 -16.19
CA THR A 430 -17.83 -30.21 -15.72
C THR A 430 -17.99 -31.63 -16.24
N LYS A 431 -17.34 -32.00 -17.36
CA LYS A 431 -17.41 -33.36 -17.93
C LYS A 431 -16.46 -34.31 -17.23
N ARG A 432 -15.25 -33.84 -16.92
CA ARG A 432 -14.24 -34.61 -16.17
C ARG A 432 -14.40 -34.45 -14.66
N GLY A 433 -15.18 -33.46 -14.25
CA GLY A 433 -15.38 -33.05 -12.88
C GLY A 433 -14.14 -32.47 -12.21
N GLN A 434 -13.10 -32.02 -12.92
CA GLN A 434 -11.80 -31.66 -12.33
C GLN A 434 -11.35 -30.24 -12.69
N PHE A 435 -10.48 -29.63 -11.89
CA PHE A 435 -9.87 -28.35 -12.23
C PHE A 435 -8.66 -28.52 -13.17
N PHE A 436 -8.46 -27.56 -14.06
CA PHE A 436 -7.28 -27.43 -14.89
C PHE A 436 -6.87 -25.97 -15.01
N ARG A 437 -5.61 -25.70 -15.38
CA ARG A 437 -5.15 -24.32 -15.64
C ARG A 437 -5.75 -23.83 -16.96
N GLY A 438 -6.57 -22.78 -16.89
CA GLY A 438 -7.17 -22.12 -18.05
C GLY A 438 -6.33 -20.94 -18.56
N ASP A 439 -6.99 -20.04 -19.28
CA ASP A 439 -6.35 -18.82 -19.79
C ASP A 439 -6.00 -17.87 -18.65
N ALA A 440 -4.81 -17.26 -18.72
CA ALA A 440 -4.36 -16.29 -17.73
C ALA A 440 -5.27 -15.06 -17.69
N VAL A 441 -5.42 -14.50 -16.49
CA VAL A 441 -6.13 -13.23 -16.23
C VAL A 441 -5.12 -12.14 -15.86
N PRO A 442 -5.49 -10.84 -15.93
CA PRO A 442 -4.61 -9.78 -15.45
C PRO A 442 -4.21 -9.99 -13.98
N GLY A 443 -2.92 -9.91 -13.68
CA GLY A 443 -2.34 -10.23 -12.37
C GLY A 443 -1.02 -9.52 -12.08
N GLU A 444 -0.75 -8.40 -12.76
CA GLU A 444 0.45 -7.58 -12.57
C GLU A 444 0.33 -6.63 -11.36
N ASP A 445 1.41 -5.89 -11.08
CA ASP A 445 1.44 -4.85 -10.06
C ASP A 445 1.05 -3.48 -10.61
N THR A 446 0.21 -2.75 -9.87
CA THR A 446 0.03 -1.31 -10.08
C THR A 446 0.68 -0.56 -8.91
N MET A 447 1.69 0.26 -9.22
CA MET A 447 2.46 1.02 -8.21
C MET A 447 1.91 2.43 -8.04
N ILE A 448 1.94 2.93 -6.81
CA ILE A 448 1.44 4.27 -6.47
C ILE A 448 2.55 5.10 -5.80
N ASP A 449 2.74 6.31 -6.31
CA ASP A 449 3.68 7.32 -5.80
C ASP A 449 2.94 8.67 -5.69
N GLY A 450 2.62 9.07 -4.46
CA GLY A 450 1.83 10.26 -4.17
C GLY A 450 0.43 10.22 -4.80
N SER A 451 0.20 11.12 -5.76
CA SER A 451 -1.07 11.16 -6.51
C SER A 451 -1.04 10.35 -7.82
N GLY A 452 0.13 9.85 -8.22
CA GLY A 452 0.28 9.08 -9.45
C GLY A 452 -0.11 7.62 -9.22
N VAL A 453 -1.15 7.15 -9.91
CA VAL A 453 -1.60 5.75 -9.87
C VAL A 453 -1.16 5.09 -11.17
N GLY A 454 -0.21 4.15 -11.10
CA GLY A 454 0.32 3.48 -12.29
C GLY A 454 1.26 4.35 -13.14
N ASP A 455 1.62 5.55 -12.69
CA ASP A 455 2.57 6.45 -13.38
C ASP A 455 4.04 5.99 -13.25
N VAL A 456 4.31 5.06 -12.33
CA VAL A 456 5.64 4.51 -12.07
C VAL A 456 5.70 3.08 -12.59
N GLY A 457 6.40 2.88 -13.71
CA GLY A 457 6.70 1.56 -14.24
C GLY A 457 8.07 1.03 -13.82
N ASN A 458 8.35 -0.24 -14.11
CA ASN A 458 9.61 -0.92 -13.81
C ASN A 458 10.86 -0.17 -14.32
N ILE A 459 10.75 0.59 -15.41
CA ILE A 459 11.86 1.40 -15.95
C ILE A 459 12.24 2.52 -14.98
N VAL A 460 11.25 3.19 -14.39
CA VAL A 460 11.48 4.29 -13.44
C VAL A 460 12.09 3.75 -12.16
N LEU A 461 11.65 2.59 -11.68
CA LEU A 461 12.27 1.92 -10.52
C LEU A 461 13.73 1.54 -10.79
N ARG A 462 14.00 0.95 -11.95
CA ARG A 462 15.37 0.61 -12.36
C ARG A 462 16.26 1.84 -12.43
N ASP A 463 15.76 2.96 -12.94
CA ASP A 463 16.49 4.23 -12.94
C ASP A 463 16.75 4.70 -11.49
N ARG A 464 15.77 4.59 -10.58
CA ARG A 464 15.95 4.93 -9.15
C ARG A 464 17.01 4.05 -8.48
N GLU A 465 17.00 2.75 -8.74
CA GLU A 465 17.96 1.78 -8.20
C GLU A 465 19.39 2.11 -8.64
N VAL A 466 19.65 2.26 -9.94
CA VAL A 466 20.98 2.59 -10.46
C VAL A 466 21.46 3.94 -9.92
N LEU A 467 20.56 4.92 -9.77
CA LEU A 467 20.91 6.22 -9.18
C LEU A 467 21.23 6.13 -7.68
N SER A 468 20.58 5.22 -6.94
CA SER A 468 20.83 4.98 -5.52
C SER A 468 22.20 4.35 -5.29
N ASP A 469 22.57 3.35 -6.09
CA ASP A 469 23.82 2.59 -5.92
C ASP A 469 25.05 3.31 -6.47
N ASP A 470 24.95 3.79 -7.71
CA ASP A 470 26.10 4.28 -8.47
C ASP A 470 26.15 5.81 -8.55
N GLY A 471 25.06 6.49 -8.23
CA GLY A 471 24.93 7.94 -8.35
C GLY A 471 24.89 8.42 -9.80
N ILE A 472 24.92 9.74 -9.98
CA ILE A 472 24.83 10.38 -11.30
C ILE A 472 26.00 11.33 -11.55
N PHE A 473 26.42 11.36 -12.81
CA PHE A 473 27.44 12.25 -13.35
C PHE A 473 26.88 12.97 -14.58
N ILE A 474 26.64 14.27 -14.45
CA ILE A 474 26.02 15.09 -15.49
C ILE A 474 27.12 15.90 -16.18
N ALA A 475 27.19 15.81 -17.51
CA ALA A 475 28.14 16.53 -18.33
C ALA A 475 27.39 17.47 -19.27
N VAL A 476 27.52 18.77 -19.07
CA VAL A 476 26.85 19.80 -19.87
C VAL A 476 27.86 20.50 -20.77
N VAL A 477 27.56 20.61 -22.06
CA VAL A 477 28.43 21.30 -23.01
C VAL A 477 27.63 22.07 -24.05
N THR A 478 28.16 23.23 -24.44
CA THR A 478 27.58 24.06 -25.50
C THR A 478 28.50 24.06 -26.71
N ILE A 479 27.97 23.70 -27.88
CA ILE A 479 28.74 23.59 -29.14
C ILE A 479 28.15 24.44 -30.27
N ASP A 480 29.02 24.84 -31.20
CA ASP A 480 28.65 25.35 -32.53
C ASP A 480 29.12 24.32 -33.56
N ARG A 481 28.17 23.51 -34.02
CA ARG A 481 28.41 22.43 -34.98
C ARG A 481 29.00 22.94 -36.30
N LYS A 482 28.56 24.12 -36.77
CA LYS A 482 29.02 24.66 -38.06
C LYS A 482 30.46 25.10 -38.01
N LYS A 483 30.83 25.73 -36.89
CA LYS A 483 32.21 26.14 -36.65
C LYS A 483 33.09 24.99 -36.14
N LYS A 484 32.50 23.81 -35.87
CA LYS A 484 33.16 22.66 -35.25
C LYS A 484 33.92 23.06 -33.99
N LYS A 485 33.26 23.84 -33.13
CA LYS A 485 33.88 24.41 -31.92
C LYS A 485 32.98 24.23 -30.71
N ILE A 486 33.61 23.97 -29.57
CA ILE A 486 33.00 24.08 -28.25
C ILE A 486 32.95 25.57 -27.91
N VAL A 487 31.76 26.09 -27.56
CA VAL A 487 31.53 27.53 -27.34
C VAL A 487 31.79 27.92 -25.89
N SER A 488 31.47 27.03 -24.95
CA SER A 488 31.74 27.21 -23.53
C SER A 488 32.43 25.97 -22.98
N GLU A 489 33.29 26.15 -21.98
CA GLU A 489 33.92 25.03 -21.29
C GLU A 489 32.86 24.03 -20.78
N PRO A 490 33.03 22.70 -21.00
CA PRO A 490 32.13 21.71 -20.44
C PRO A 490 32.05 21.81 -18.92
N GLN A 491 30.84 21.71 -18.39
CA GLN A 491 30.61 21.68 -16.95
C GLN A 491 30.20 20.27 -16.54
N VAL A 492 30.88 19.75 -15.51
CA VAL A 492 30.54 18.46 -14.91
C VAL A 492 30.02 18.66 -13.50
N THR A 493 28.96 17.94 -13.16
CA THR A 493 28.44 17.90 -11.79
C THR A 493 28.11 16.46 -11.40
N SER A 494 28.22 16.17 -10.12
CA SER A 494 28.00 14.83 -9.58
C SER A 494 27.15 14.88 -8.31
N ARG A 495 26.30 13.87 -8.15
CA ARG A 495 25.46 13.62 -6.97
C ARG A 495 25.47 12.10 -6.70
N GLY A 496 25.64 11.70 -5.44
CA GLY A 496 25.68 10.28 -5.04
C GLY A 496 26.93 9.49 -5.47
N PHE A 497 27.71 10.01 -6.42
CA PHE A 497 28.89 9.32 -6.95
C PHE A 497 30.19 9.75 -6.24
N VAL A 498 30.67 10.98 -6.41
CA VAL A 498 31.91 11.45 -5.74
C VAL A 498 31.75 12.82 -5.09
N TYR A 499 32.48 13.03 -3.98
CA TYR A 499 32.52 14.34 -3.33
C TYR A 499 33.40 15.31 -4.13
N ILE A 500 32.76 16.24 -4.84
CA ILE A 500 33.40 17.16 -5.79
C ILE A 500 34.58 17.92 -5.16
N LYS A 501 34.44 18.44 -3.94
CA LYS A 501 35.48 19.24 -3.29
C LYS A 501 36.78 18.45 -3.06
N ALA A 502 36.69 17.15 -2.84
CA ALA A 502 37.86 16.28 -2.66
C ALA A 502 38.41 15.72 -3.99
N ASN A 503 37.67 15.86 -5.11
CA ASN A 503 37.98 15.18 -6.37
C ASN A 503 38.09 16.16 -7.56
N GLN A 504 38.65 17.36 -7.34
CA GLN A 504 38.80 18.37 -8.40
C GLN A 504 39.59 17.88 -9.62
N LYS A 505 40.65 17.10 -9.40
CA LYS A 505 41.45 16.52 -10.49
C LYS A 505 40.60 15.61 -11.39
N LEU A 506 39.82 14.71 -10.80
CA LEU A 506 38.91 13.82 -11.54
C LEU A 506 37.90 14.62 -12.37
N MET A 507 37.38 15.72 -11.83
CA MET A 507 36.45 16.60 -12.56
C MET A 507 37.12 17.27 -13.76
N ASN A 508 38.33 17.82 -13.57
CA ASN A 508 39.08 18.46 -14.64
C ASN A 508 39.50 17.46 -15.74
N ASP A 509 39.95 16.27 -15.35
CA ASP A 509 40.31 15.21 -16.29
C ASP A 509 39.06 14.74 -17.06
N SER A 510 37.88 14.69 -16.41
CA SER A 510 36.61 14.38 -17.08
C SER A 510 36.24 15.44 -18.12
N ILE A 511 36.49 16.72 -17.84
CA ILE A 511 36.30 17.81 -18.81
C ILE A 511 37.18 17.59 -20.04
N GLN A 512 38.43 17.14 -19.85
CA GLN A 512 39.32 16.84 -20.98
C GLN A 512 38.80 15.66 -21.80
N VAL A 513 38.36 14.57 -21.17
CA VAL A 513 37.74 13.42 -21.86
C VAL A 513 36.52 13.85 -22.68
N ILE A 514 35.71 14.78 -22.18
CA ILE A 514 34.57 15.35 -22.92
C ILE A 514 35.04 16.13 -24.15
N LYS A 515 36.05 17.01 -23.99
CA LYS A 515 36.61 17.80 -25.10
C LYS A 515 37.13 16.88 -26.20
N ASP A 516 37.84 15.82 -25.83
CA ASP A 516 38.41 14.85 -26.76
C ASP A 516 37.32 14.07 -27.52
N ALA A 517 36.28 13.60 -26.82
CA ALA A 517 35.16 12.89 -27.44
C ALA A 517 34.39 13.77 -28.44
N ILE A 518 34.18 15.06 -28.12
CA ILE A 518 33.52 16.02 -29.01
C ILE A 518 34.40 16.31 -30.23
N GLN A 519 35.70 16.52 -30.02
CA GLN A 519 36.63 16.85 -31.09
C GLN A 519 36.74 15.70 -32.10
N ALA A 520 36.84 14.46 -31.61
CA ALA A 520 36.78 13.27 -32.46
C ALA A 520 35.50 13.28 -33.32
N ASN A 521 34.33 13.49 -32.72
CA ASN A 521 33.05 13.56 -33.41
C ASN A 521 32.96 14.69 -34.48
N PHE A 522 33.67 15.80 -34.30
CA PHE A 522 33.74 16.84 -35.34
C PHE A 522 34.53 16.42 -36.58
N GLU A 523 35.39 15.41 -36.48
CA GLU A 523 36.21 14.89 -37.57
C GLU A 523 35.46 13.82 -38.40
N HIS A 524 34.33 13.29 -37.89
CA HIS A 524 33.48 12.37 -38.65
C HIS A 524 32.91 13.05 -39.90
N LYS A 525 32.78 12.27 -40.99
CA LYS A 525 32.23 12.76 -42.27
C LYS A 525 30.79 13.26 -42.15
N LYS A 526 30.02 12.70 -41.22
CA LYS A 526 28.65 13.10 -40.89
C LYS A 526 28.53 13.23 -39.37
N PHE A 527 27.95 14.34 -38.93
CA PHE A 527 27.72 14.60 -37.51
C PHE A 527 26.35 14.05 -37.07
N ASP A 528 26.33 13.19 -36.06
CA ASP A 528 25.12 12.62 -35.47
C ASP A 528 25.05 12.94 -33.96
N TRP A 529 23.88 13.43 -33.51
CA TRP A 529 23.66 13.82 -32.12
C TRP A 529 23.61 12.64 -31.17
N THR A 530 23.10 11.51 -31.63
CA THR A 530 22.97 10.28 -30.86
C THR A 530 24.35 9.65 -30.68
N GLU A 531 25.16 9.63 -31.74
CA GLU A 531 26.56 9.15 -31.72
C GLU A 531 27.41 10.00 -30.77
N LEU A 532 27.35 11.32 -30.87
CA LEU A 532 28.09 12.22 -29.96
C LEU A 532 27.73 11.96 -28.48
N LYS A 533 26.43 11.87 -28.16
CA LYS A 533 25.98 11.60 -26.79
C LYS A 533 26.45 10.23 -26.31
N GLN A 534 26.39 9.22 -27.18
CA GLN A 534 26.82 7.86 -26.86
C GLN A 534 28.34 7.78 -26.61
N ASP A 535 29.13 8.47 -27.44
CA ASP A 535 30.59 8.52 -27.31
C ASP A 535 31.01 9.27 -26.05
N MET A 536 30.37 10.40 -25.75
CA MET A 536 30.56 11.11 -24.49
C MET A 536 30.23 10.20 -23.30
N ARG A 537 29.08 9.53 -23.33
CA ARG A 537 28.64 8.61 -22.26
C ARG A 537 29.63 7.45 -22.08
N SER A 538 30.04 6.80 -23.16
CA SER A 538 30.95 5.66 -23.15
C SER A 538 32.37 6.03 -22.70
N SER A 539 32.91 7.13 -23.22
CA SER A 539 34.26 7.60 -22.90
C SER A 539 34.37 8.04 -21.44
N LEU A 540 33.40 8.84 -20.97
CA LEU A 540 33.31 9.21 -19.56
C LEU A 540 33.08 8.00 -18.67
N GLY A 541 32.15 7.11 -19.02
CA GLY A 541 31.88 5.90 -18.23
C GLY A 541 33.12 5.03 -18.04
N LYS A 542 33.89 4.79 -19.12
CA LYS A 542 35.16 4.04 -19.07
C LYS A 542 36.21 4.74 -18.22
N PHE A 543 36.35 6.06 -18.38
CA PHE A 543 37.30 6.87 -17.61
C PHE A 543 36.97 6.83 -16.11
N LEU A 544 35.71 7.10 -15.74
CA LEU A 544 35.23 7.10 -14.37
C LEU A 544 35.40 5.72 -13.72
N TYR A 545 35.06 4.65 -14.44
CA TYR A 545 35.28 3.28 -13.95
C TYR A 545 36.77 2.99 -13.73
N LYS A 546 37.65 3.37 -14.66
CA LYS A 546 39.10 3.16 -14.51
C LYS A 546 39.69 3.88 -13.30
N GLN A 547 39.16 5.06 -12.97
CA GLN A 547 39.65 5.88 -11.85
C GLN A 547 39.03 5.49 -10.50
N THR A 548 37.81 4.93 -10.49
CA THR A 548 37.02 4.78 -9.26
C THR A 548 36.47 3.37 -9.01
N ASN A 549 36.58 2.46 -9.99
CA ASN A 549 35.94 1.14 -10.03
C ASN A 549 34.41 1.16 -9.84
N ARG A 550 33.76 2.29 -10.11
CA ARG A 550 32.31 2.51 -9.99
C ARG A 550 31.72 3.00 -11.31
N ARG A 551 30.42 2.76 -11.53
CA ARG A 551 29.75 3.03 -12.82
C ARG A 551 28.56 3.98 -12.68
N PRO A 552 28.80 5.29 -12.44
CA PRO A 552 27.70 6.25 -12.31
C PRO A 552 26.87 6.33 -13.58
N VAL A 553 25.60 6.71 -13.43
CA VAL A 553 24.78 7.11 -14.58
C VAL A 553 25.37 8.37 -15.20
N VAL A 554 25.95 8.25 -16.39
CA VAL A 554 26.49 9.40 -17.13
C VAL A 554 25.40 10.00 -18.01
N LEU A 555 25.04 11.26 -17.75
CA LEU A 555 24.03 12.02 -18.49
C LEU A 555 24.67 13.19 -19.27
N PRO A 556 24.96 13.01 -20.57
CA PRO A 556 25.47 14.07 -21.42
C PRO A 556 24.34 14.99 -21.93
N VAL A 557 24.45 16.27 -21.62
CA VAL A 557 23.55 17.34 -22.09
C VAL A 557 24.31 18.25 -23.04
N VAL A 558 23.96 18.19 -24.32
CA VAL A 558 24.61 18.98 -25.37
C VAL A 558 23.65 20.07 -25.87
N MET A 559 24.11 21.31 -25.84
CA MET A 559 23.36 22.50 -26.30
C MET A 559 23.99 23.05 -27.59
N GLU A 560 23.17 23.49 -28.55
CA GLU A 560 23.65 24.14 -29.78
C GLU A 560 23.28 25.63 -29.80
N VAL A 561 24.25 26.51 -30.09
CA VAL A 561 24.04 27.97 -30.05
C VAL A 561 23.27 28.52 -31.27
N ASN A 562 22.90 27.66 -32.22
CA ASN A 562 22.39 28.08 -33.53
C ASN A 562 21.16 27.27 -34.01
N GLN A 563 20.12 27.16 -33.19
CA GLN A 563 18.85 26.50 -33.60
C GLN A 563 18.08 27.27 -34.71
N ASN A 564 18.36 28.57 -34.92
CA ASN A 564 17.53 29.46 -35.74
C ASN A 564 17.63 29.26 -37.27
N ARG A 565 18.56 28.45 -37.79
CA ARG A 565 18.58 28.13 -39.23
C ARG A 565 17.85 26.85 -39.59
N HIS A 566 17.68 25.88 -38.67
CA HIS A 566 16.98 24.63 -38.98
C HIS A 566 15.46 24.85 -39.14
N ARG A 567 14.83 25.64 -38.27
CA ARG A 567 13.42 26.06 -38.43
C ARG A 567 13.19 26.90 -39.69
N ALA A 568 14.12 27.80 -40.02
CA ALA A 568 14.01 28.63 -41.22
C ALA A 568 14.24 27.85 -42.53
N MET A 569 15.07 26.80 -42.51
CA MET A 569 15.29 25.90 -43.65
C MET A 569 14.16 24.89 -43.82
N GLN A 570 13.59 24.33 -42.74
CA GLN A 570 12.38 23.51 -42.82
C GLN A 570 11.20 24.31 -43.35
N LYS A 571 10.99 25.53 -42.85
CA LYS A 571 9.96 26.44 -43.34
C LYS A 571 10.14 26.82 -44.81
N LYS A 572 11.38 27.08 -45.25
CA LYS A 572 11.69 27.30 -46.68
C LYS A 572 11.50 26.06 -47.56
N ALA A 573 11.71 24.86 -47.03
CA ALA A 573 11.48 23.61 -47.75
C ALA A 573 9.98 23.30 -47.87
N GLU A 574 9.20 23.62 -46.84
CA GLU A 574 7.72 23.57 -46.85
C GLU A 574 7.14 24.61 -47.82
N ASP A 575 7.61 25.86 -47.77
CA ASP A 575 7.19 26.94 -48.66
C ASP A 575 7.53 26.65 -50.14
N ALA A 576 8.65 25.96 -50.41
CA ALA A 576 9.03 25.54 -51.76
C ALA A 576 8.22 24.33 -52.27
N ALA A 577 7.75 23.47 -51.38
CA ALA A 577 6.85 22.36 -51.71
C ALA A 577 5.41 22.82 -51.96
N GLU A 578 4.97 23.91 -51.31
CA GLU A 578 3.65 24.52 -51.52
C GLU A 578 3.58 25.46 -52.74
N GLY A 579 4.72 26.02 -53.17
CA GLY A 579 4.80 26.92 -54.33
C GLY A 579 4.51 26.29 -55.70
N ASN A 580 4.33 24.97 -55.78
CA ASN A 580 4.12 24.23 -57.02
C ASN A 580 2.70 23.67 -57.20
N LYS A 581 1.70 24.22 -56.49
CA LYS A 581 0.28 23.91 -56.69
C LYS A 581 -0.48 25.12 -57.22
N GLU A 582 -1.03 24.97 -58.42
CA GLU A 582 -1.92 25.93 -59.09
C GLU A 582 -3.03 26.43 -58.16
N LYS A 583 -3.22 27.76 -58.14
CA LYS A 583 -4.29 28.41 -57.36
C LYS A 583 -5.61 28.36 -58.12
N PRO A 584 -6.73 27.89 -57.53
CA PRO A 584 -8.05 28.25 -58.01
C PRO A 584 -8.52 29.56 -57.40
N VAL A 585 -9.20 30.33 -58.25
CA VAL A 585 -9.77 31.66 -58.06
C VAL A 585 -10.83 31.68 -56.93
N LYS A 586 -10.80 32.70 -56.05
CA LYS A 586 -11.95 33.07 -55.19
C LYS A 586 -12.27 34.57 -55.28
N LYS A 587 -13.57 34.84 -55.48
CA LYS A 587 -14.25 36.15 -55.55
C LYS A 587 -14.24 36.91 -54.21
N PRO A 588 -14.45 38.25 -54.20
CA PRO A 588 -14.09 39.11 -53.08
C PRO A 588 -15.24 39.38 -52.10
N VAL A 589 -14.90 39.56 -50.81
CA VAL A 589 -15.79 40.20 -49.81
C VAL A 589 -15.03 41.31 -49.08
N LYS A 590 -15.74 42.43 -48.89
CA LYS A 590 -15.29 43.77 -48.51
C LYS A 590 -14.74 43.91 -47.09
N LYS A 591 -13.76 44.83 -46.95
CA LYS A 591 -13.21 45.42 -45.72
C LYS A 591 -14.22 46.34 -44.99
N ASN A 592 -14.11 46.46 -43.66
CA ASN A 592 -13.87 47.76 -43.01
C ASN A 592 -13.50 47.71 -41.50
N ASN A 593 -12.28 48.19 -41.21
CA ASN A 593 -11.77 49.01 -40.10
C ASN A 593 -12.61 49.28 -38.83
N ARG A 594 -11.97 49.16 -37.64
CA ARG A 594 -11.60 50.32 -36.76
C ARG A 594 -10.75 49.95 -35.53
N LYS A 595 -10.10 51.00 -35.00
CA LYS A 595 -8.91 51.09 -34.13
C LYS A 595 -9.14 50.87 -32.61
N LYS A 596 -8.05 50.42 -31.96
CA LYS A 596 -7.54 50.63 -30.58
C LYS A 596 -8.24 51.67 -29.68
N GLN A 597 -8.42 51.33 -28.39
CA GLN A 597 -7.86 52.06 -27.23
C GLN A 597 -7.98 51.31 -25.88
N THR A 598 -7.21 51.78 -24.90
CA THR A 598 -6.64 51.15 -23.70
C THR A 598 -7.46 51.25 -22.40
N ARG A 599 -7.19 50.35 -21.44
CA ARG A 599 -7.69 50.27 -20.03
C ARG A 599 -7.28 51.46 -19.14
N PRO A 600 -7.96 51.65 -17.98
CA PRO A 600 -7.23 51.61 -16.70
C PRO A 600 -7.95 50.90 -15.52
N ALA A 601 -7.18 50.75 -14.43
CA ALA A 601 -7.36 49.92 -13.23
C ALA A 601 -8.21 50.56 -12.10
N ASN A 602 -8.69 49.74 -11.16
CA ASN A 602 -9.52 50.14 -10.01
C ASN A 602 -8.78 50.02 -8.67
N LYS A 603 -8.87 51.06 -7.82
CA LYS A 603 -8.33 51.15 -6.45
C LYS A 603 -9.48 51.15 -5.43
N SER A 604 -9.27 50.52 -4.28
CA SER A 604 -10.15 50.46 -3.12
C SER A 604 -9.78 51.49 -2.03
N ALA A 605 -10.79 51.95 -1.28
CA ALA A 605 -10.82 52.31 0.16
C ALA A 605 -11.53 53.65 0.48
N LYS A 606 -12.55 53.60 1.36
CA LYS A 606 -12.69 54.35 2.64
C LYS A 606 -14.13 54.29 3.17
N GLY A 607 -14.27 54.21 4.50
CA GLY A 607 -15.55 54.13 5.22
C GLY A 607 -16.03 55.47 5.80
N LYS A 608 -17.22 55.46 6.44
CA LYS A 608 -17.58 56.01 7.78
C LYS A 608 -19.10 56.14 7.99
N LYS A 609 -19.51 55.85 9.24
CA LYS A 609 -20.78 56.05 10.01
C LYS A 609 -21.35 57.50 9.96
N PRO A 610 -22.52 57.92 10.57
CA PRO A 610 -23.09 57.48 11.89
C PRO A 610 -24.60 57.69 12.26
N VAL A 611 -24.96 57.32 13.53
CA VAL A 611 -26.05 57.80 14.46
C VAL A 611 -27.52 57.35 14.22
N ASN A 612 -28.44 57.08 15.18
CA ASN A 612 -28.50 56.68 16.61
C ASN A 612 -30.01 56.61 17.07
N LYS A 613 -30.27 55.87 18.16
CA LYS A 613 -31.29 56.05 19.24
C LYS A 613 -32.67 55.34 19.28
N ASN A 614 -32.84 54.71 20.46
CA ASN A 614 -34.04 54.56 21.34
C ASN A 614 -35.02 53.42 21.04
N LYS A 615 -35.64 52.71 22.00
CA LYS A 615 -35.50 52.50 23.46
C LYS A 615 -36.61 51.47 23.83
N LYS A 616 -36.40 50.73 24.93
CA LYS A 616 -37.41 50.19 25.89
C LYS A 616 -38.10 48.82 25.67
N ASP A 617 -37.81 47.97 26.66
CA ASP A 617 -38.70 47.35 27.65
C ASP A 617 -39.34 45.97 27.43
N SER A 618 -39.07 45.13 28.44
CA SER A 618 -39.92 44.11 29.10
C SER A 618 -39.98 42.70 28.46
N LYS A 619 -39.52 41.67 29.19
CA LYS A 619 -40.31 40.66 29.96
C LYS A 619 -41.08 39.71 29.01
N ALA A 620 -41.21 38.41 29.21
CA ALA A 620 -40.74 37.41 30.16
C ALA A 620 -41.17 36.04 29.57
N ASP A 621 -40.61 34.96 30.12
CA ASP A 621 -41.28 33.69 30.41
C ASP A 621 -41.79 32.73 29.29
N ASP A 622 -41.15 31.56 29.34
CA ASP A 622 -41.74 30.21 29.50
C ASP A 622 -42.23 29.40 28.28
N LYS A 623 -41.75 28.14 28.26
CA LYS A 623 -42.34 26.91 27.69
C LYS A 623 -42.52 26.85 26.17
N ARG A 624 -42.05 25.83 25.44
CA ARG A 624 -41.91 24.38 25.71
C ARG A 624 -40.70 23.81 24.97
#